data_AF-A0A6L8UHD8-F1
#
_entry.id   AF-A0A6L8UHD8-F1
#
_cell.length_a   1.000
_cell.length_b   1.000
_cell.length_c   1.000
_cell.angle_alpha   90.00
_cell.angle_beta   90.00
_cell.angle_gamma   90.00
#
_symmetry.space_group_name_H-M   'P 1'
#
loop_
_entity.id
_entity.type
_entity.pdbx_description
1 polymer ?
#
loop_
_entity_poly.entity_id
_entity_poly.type
_entity_poly.pdbx_seq_one_letter_code
_entity_poly.pdbx_strand_id
1 'polypeptide(L)'
;MKFKPLILVIITLIIGFFIGMLTSAKLRLHRLEPMRVFFSDEHFREGIYRTIQPDEKQKEQIEKILDKYARINGETQTRFWKELESNINAFRKELDSKLTKEQIARLRELDERRKEMIRHDRRKRRSDTTGFSRHGERYHRDNPSYKPGPRMGMDPSADPPVPAQPKYLHSDTSSCN
;
A
#
# COMPACT_ATOMS: atom_id res chain seq x y z
N MET A 1 23.12 37.53 30.48
CA MET A 1 23.50 36.88 29.20
C MET A 1 22.39 37.07 28.17
N LYS A 2 22.72 37.20 26.89
CA LYS A 2 21.87 37.76 25.82
C LYS A 2 20.67 36.82 25.48
N PHE A 3 19.58 36.91 26.24
CA PHE A 3 18.37 36.07 26.06
C PHE A 3 17.55 36.44 24.82
N LYS A 4 17.56 37.73 24.42
CA LYS A 4 16.82 38.24 23.27
C LYS A 4 17.20 37.57 21.93
N PRO A 5 18.50 37.40 21.58
CA PRO A 5 18.85 36.69 20.35
C PRO A 5 18.51 35.19 20.39
N LEU A 6 18.57 34.55 21.56
CA LEU A 6 18.23 33.12 21.70
C LEU A 6 16.75 32.86 21.39
N ILE A 7 15.85 33.72 21.87
CA ILE A 7 14.41 33.63 21.59
C ILE A 7 14.13 33.77 20.09
N LEU A 8 14.82 34.69 19.42
CA LEU A 8 14.67 34.90 17.97
C LEU A 8 15.06 33.64 17.18
N VAL A 9 16.16 32.98 17.57
CA VAL A 9 16.60 31.72 16.94
C VAL A 9 15.58 30.60 17.16
N ILE A 10 15.00 30.50 18.35
CA ILE A 10 13.98 29.48 18.64
C ILE A 10 12.72 29.72 17.80
N ILE A 11 12.28 30.97 17.67
CA ILE A 11 11.08 31.31 16.88
C ILE A 11 11.28 30.98 15.40
N THR A 12 12.41 31.36 14.81
CA THR A 12 12.68 31.07 13.40
C THR A 12 12.81 29.57 13.13
N LEU A 13 13.35 28.80 14.09
CA LEU A 13 13.44 27.35 14.00
C LEU A 13 12.06 26.68 14.05
N ILE A 14 11.17 27.15 14.92
CA ILE A 14 9.78 26.68 14.99
C ILE A 14 9.04 26.97 13.67
N ILE A 15 9.19 28.17 13.12
CA ILE A 15 8.57 28.54 11.85
C ILE A 15 9.08 27.66 10.71
N GLY A 16 10.40 27.48 10.60
CA GLY A 16 11.01 26.61 9.59
C GLY A 16 10.56 25.15 9.71
N PHE A 17 10.41 24.65 10.94
CA PHE A 17 9.89 23.31 11.21
C PHE A 17 8.45 23.13 10.71
N PHE A 18 7.56 24.07 11.01
CA PHE A 18 6.18 24.01 10.54
C PHE A 18 6.09 24.09 9.01
N ILE A 19 6.85 24.98 8.37
CA ILE A 19 6.90 25.09 6.90
C ILE A 19 7.42 23.79 6.26
N GLY A 20 8.49 23.20 6.82
CA GLY A 20 9.03 21.93 6.35
C GLY A 20 8.04 20.77 6.48
N MET A 21 7.35 20.69 7.62
CA MET A 21 6.32 19.68 7.86
C MET A 21 5.15 19.81 6.89
N LEU A 22 4.61 21.02 6.70
CA LEU A 22 3.51 21.30 5.76
C LEU A 22 3.89 20.95 4.30
N THR A 23 5.12 21.27 3.90
CA THR A 23 5.62 20.97 2.55
C THR A 23 5.76 19.46 2.32
N SER A 24 6.25 18.71 3.32
CA SER A 24 6.39 17.25 3.24
C SER A 24 5.04 16.52 3.11
N ALA A 25 4.00 17.00 3.80
CA ALA A 25 2.68 16.41 3.77
C ALA A 25 2.02 16.57 2.38
N LYS A 26 2.15 17.76 1.77
CA LYS A 26 1.66 18.01 0.41
C LYS A 26 2.37 17.13 -0.63
N LEU A 27 3.68 16.96 -0.52
CA LEU A 27 4.45 16.15 -1.48
C LEU A 27 4.08 14.66 -1.40
N ARG A 28 3.82 14.13 -0.19
CA ARG A 28 3.41 12.73 0.01
C ARG A 28 2.00 12.46 -0.52
N LEU A 29 1.09 13.42 -0.37
CA LEU A 29 -0.29 13.27 -0.85
C LEU A 29 -0.33 13.24 -2.39
N HIS A 30 0.41 14.12 -3.05
CA HIS A 30 0.46 14.21 -4.51
C HIS A 30 1.15 13.00 -5.18
N ARG A 31 2.08 12.32 -4.49
CA ARG A 31 2.72 11.09 -5.01
C ARG A 31 1.89 9.82 -4.83
N LEU A 32 0.93 9.79 -3.90
CA LEU A 32 0.12 8.60 -3.60
C LEU A 32 -1.28 8.62 -4.25
N GLU A 33 -1.73 9.78 -4.72
CA GLU A 33 -2.96 9.91 -5.51
C GLU A 33 -2.99 9.01 -6.77
N PRO A 34 -1.96 8.99 -7.64
CA PRO A 34 -2.06 8.26 -8.90
C PRO A 34 -2.12 6.73 -8.72
N MET A 35 -1.59 6.19 -7.61
CA MET A 35 -1.67 4.74 -7.36
C MET A 35 -3.01 4.28 -6.79
N ARG A 36 -3.81 5.17 -6.18
CA ARG A 36 -5.13 4.78 -5.62
C ARG A 36 -6.19 4.55 -6.69
N VAL A 37 -6.03 5.13 -7.87
CA VAL A 37 -7.00 5.06 -8.97
C VAL A 37 -7.13 3.64 -9.54
N PHE A 38 -6.13 2.80 -9.39
CA PHE A 38 -6.10 1.44 -9.99
C PHE A 38 -6.62 0.32 -9.09
N PHE A 39 -6.95 0.60 -7.82
CA PHE A 39 -7.32 -0.46 -6.85
C PHE A 39 -8.81 -0.51 -6.50
N SER A 40 -9.62 0.44 -6.97
CA SER A 40 -11.08 0.43 -6.77
C SER A 40 -11.77 0.44 -8.12
N ASP A 41 -12.72 -0.47 -8.33
CA ASP A 41 -13.47 -0.62 -9.59
C ASP A 41 -14.10 0.72 -10.04
N GLU A 42 -14.59 1.52 -9.08
CA GLU A 42 -15.16 2.84 -9.33
C GLU A 42 -14.12 3.86 -9.79
N HIS A 43 -12.94 3.90 -9.15
CA HIS A 43 -11.88 4.84 -9.52
C HIS A 43 -11.19 4.45 -10.83
N PHE A 44 -11.11 3.16 -11.13
CA PHE A 44 -10.60 2.68 -12.41
C PHE A 44 -11.54 3.07 -13.55
N ARG A 45 -12.86 2.90 -13.36
CA ARG A 45 -13.89 3.36 -14.30
C ARG A 45 -13.81 4.87 -14.50
N GLU A 46 -13.77 5.64 -13.42
CA GLU A 46 -13.73 7.09 -13.45
C GLU A 46 -12.45 7.62 -14.12
N GLY A 47 -11.30 7.00 -13.83
CA GLY A 47 -10.01 7.30 -14.49
C GLY A 47 -10.07 7.06 -15.99
N ILE A 48 -10.60 5.91 -16.41
CA ILE A 48 -10.75 5.56 -17.84
C ILE A 48 -11.72 6.52 -18.54
N TYR A 49 -12.90 6.79 -17.96
CA TYR A 49 -13.86 7.71 -18.56
C TYR A 49 -13.30 9.13 -18.67
N ARG A 50 -12.54 9.60 -17.68
CA ARG A 50 -11.91 10.92 -17.70
C ARG A 50 -10.80 11.03 -18.76
N THR A 51 -10.06 9.94 -19.00
CA THR A 51 -8.96 9.95 -19.98
C THR A 51 -9.43 9.79 -21.41
N ILE A 52 -10.41 8.90 -21.66
CA ILE A 52 -10.80 8.53 -23.03
C ILE A 52 -11.97 9.40 -23.54
N GLN A 53 -12.75 10.02 -22.63
CA GLN A 53 -13.91 10.86 -22.94
C GLN A 53 -14.81 10.26 -24.05
N PRO A 54 -15.32 9.04 -23.83
CA PRO A 54 -16.01 8.33 -24.89
C PRO A 54 -17.36 8.97 -25.24
N ASP A 55 -17.70 8.91 -26.52
CA ASP A 55 -19.00 9.36 -27.03
C ASP A 55 -20.13 8.41 -26.58
N GLU A 56 -21.40 8.85 -26.63
CA GLU A 56 -22.52 8.09 -26.04
C GLU A 56 -22.64 6.64 -26.57
N LYS A 57 -22.38 6.45 -27.88
CA LYS A 57 -22.39 5.12 -28.52
C LYS A 57 -21.21 4.25 -28.12
N GLN A 58 -20.07 4.86 -27.78
CA GLN A 58 -18.87 4.15 -27.34
C GLN A 58 -18.96 3.77 -25.86
N LYS A 59 -19.67 4.56 -25.06
CA LYS A 59 -19.87 4.33 -23.63
C LYS A 59 -20.49 2.96 -23.34
N GLU A 60 -21.56 2.60 -24.06
CA GLU A 60 -22.21 1.29 -23.87
C GLU A 60 -21.29 0.11 -24.22
N GLN A 61 -20.41 0.27 -25.22
CA GLN A 61 -19.45 -0.76 -25.60
C GLN A 61 -18.34 -0.89 -24.56
N ILE A 62 -17.83 0.25 -24.07
CA ILE A 62 -16.80 0.30 -23.04
C ILE A 62 -17.33 -0.23 -21.70
N GLU A 63 -18.59 0.06 -21.35
CA GLU A 63 -19.22 -0.43 -20.13
C GLU A 63 -19.29 -1.97 -20.11
N LYS A 64 -19.69 -2.59 -21.23
CA LYS A 64 -19.68 -4.06 -21.38
C LYS A 64 -18.27 -4.65 -21.22
N ILE A 65 -17.24 -3.97 -21.70
CA ILE A 65 -15.83 -4.39 -21.54
C ILE A 65 -15.42 -4.28 -20.07
N LEU A 66 -15.71 -3.14 -19.43
CA LEU A 66 -15.37 -2.88 -18.04
C LEU A 66 -16.07 -3.86 -17.09
N ASP A 67 -17.34 -4.19 -17.32
CA ASP A 67 -18.07 -5.20 -16.54
C ASP A 67 -17.45 -6.59 -16.66
N LYS A 68 -17.09 -6.99 -17.88
CA LYS A 68 -16.43 -8.29 -18.13
C LYS A 68 -15.13 -8.40 -17.34
N TYR A 69 -14.28 -7.37 -17.41
CA TYR A 69 -12.99 -7.40 -16.73
C TYR A 69 -13.11 -7.17 -15.21
N ALA A 70 -14.08 -6.39 -14.74
CA ALA A 70 -14.38 -6.26 -13.32
C ALA A 70 -14.73 -7.63 -12.72
N ARG A 71 -15.57 -8.41 -13.40
CA ARG A 71 -15.90 -9.78 -12.98
C ARG A 71 -14.67 -10.70 -12.95
N ILE A 72 -13.86 -10.69 -14.01
CA ILE A 72 -12.64 -11.51 -14.08
C ILE A 72 -11.67 -11.14 -12.95
N ASN A 73 -11.49 -9.85 -12.69
CA ASN A 73 -10.64 -9.35 -11.62
C ASN A 73 -11.17 -9.75 -10.24
N GLY A 74 -12.49 -9.64 -10.01
CA GLY A 74 -13.12 -10.08 -8.77
C GLY A 74 -12.96 -11.58 -8.52
N GLU A 75 -13.13 -12.41 -9.56
CA GLU A 75 -12.90 -13.85 -9.48
C GLU A 75 -11.42 -14.17 -9.22
N THR A 76 -10.50 -13.50 -9.91
CA THR A 76 -9.04 -13.65 -9.73
C THR A 76 -8.61 -13.28 -8.32
N GLN A 77 -9.09 -12.14 -7.82
CA GLN A 77 -8.78 -11.68 -6.47
C GLN A 77 -9.33 -12.65 -5.43
N THR A 78 -10.55 -13.16 -5.62
CA THR A 78 -11.14 -14.17 -4.73
C THR A 78 -10.30 -15.46 -4.70
N ARG A 79 -9.85 -15.95 -5.86
CA ARG A 79 -8.96 -17.12 -5.94
C ARG A 79 -7.63 -16.87 -5.27
N PHE A 80 -7.00 -15.73 -5.54
CA PHE A 80 -5.76 -15.31 -4.90
C PHE A 80 -5.87 -15.29 -3.38
N TRP A 81 -6.94 -14.72 -2.83
CA TRP A 81 -7.14 -14.71 -1.37
C TRP A 81 -7.32 -16.10 -0.79
N LYS A 82 -8.05 -16.99 -1.46
CA LYS A 82 -8.21 -18.39 -1.03
C LYS A 82 -6.87 -19.13 -1.04
N GLU A 83 -6.09 -18.97 -2.09
CA GLU A 83 -4.78 -19.60 -2.22
C GLU A 83 -3.78 -19.04 -1.20
N LEU A 84 -3.77 -17.73 -1.02
CA LEU A 84 -2.95 -17.07 0.00
C LEU A 84 -3.31 -17.57 1.40
N GLU A 85 -4.60 -17.71 1.73
CA GLU A 85 -5.05 -18.24 3.02
C GLU A 85 -4.63 -19.69 3.22
N SER A 86 -4.76 -20.53 2.18
CA SER A 86 -4.25 -21.91 2.19
C SER A 86 -2.74 -21.95 2.45
N ASN A 87 -1.96 -21.12 1.74
CA ASN A 87 -0.50 -21.06 1.87
C ASN A 87 -0.08 -20.58 3.27
N ILE A 88 -0.76 -19.58 3.82
CA ILE A 88 -0.52 -19.10 5.19
C ILE A 88 -0.82 -20.20 6.21
N ASN A 89 -1.89 -20.97 6.01
CA ASN A 89 -2.25 -22.07 6.91
C ASN A 89 -1.24 -23.23 6.82
N ALA A 90 -0.77 -23.57 5.62
CA ALA A 90 0.28 -24.56 5.43
C ALA A 90 1.59 -24.11 6.09
N PHE A 91 2.03 -22.89 5.81
CA PHE A 91 3.20 -22.26 6.43
C PHE A 91 3.11 -22.29 7.96
N ARG A 92 1.96 -21.94 8.55
CA ARG A 92 1.76 -22.00 10.00
C ARG A 92 1.88 -23.43 10.56
N LYS A 93 1.29 -24.42 9.90
CA LYS A 93 1.40 -25.82 10.33
C LYS A 93 2.85 -26.31 10.30
N GLU A 94 3.59 -25.97 9.25
CA GLU A 94 5.02 -26.31 9.15
C GLU A 94 5.83 -25.61 10.24
N LEU A 95 5.58 -24.32 10.48
CA LEU A 95 6.25 -23.56 11.53
C LEU A 95 5.95 -24.12 12.92
N ASP A 96 4.67 -24.38 13.24
CA ASP A 96 4.23 -24.92 14.53
C ASP A 96 4.86 -26.29 14.84
N SER A 97 5.14 -27.10 13.80
CA SER A 97 5.81 -28.40 13.97
C SER A 97 7.27 -28.29 14.46
N LYS A 98 7.88 -27.10 14.34
CA LYS A 98 9.28 -26.83 14.71
C LYS A 98 9.40 -25.96 15.96
N LEU A 99 8.29 -25.43 16.48
CA LEU A 99 8.29 -24.49 17.59
C LEU A 99 7.91 -25.16 18.91
N THR A 100 8.43 -24.61 20.01
CA THR A 100 8.01 -25.03 21.35
C THR A 100 6.64 -24.42 21.69
N LYS A 101 5.91 -25.05 22.62
CA LYS A 101 4.57 -24.60 23.04
C LYS A 101 4.57 -23.14 23.53
N GLU A 102 5.65 -22.70 24.17
CA GLU A 102 5.81 -21.32 24.63
C GLU A 102 5.97 -20.32 23.47
N GLN A 103 6.69 -20.69 22.41
CA GLN A 103 6.88 -19.84 21.23
C GLN A 103 5.57 -19.70 20.44
N ILE A 104 4.80 -20.79 20.31
CA ILE A 104 3.48 -20.78 19.67
C ILE A 104 2.51 -19.86 20.44
N ALA A 105 2.54 -19.87 21.78
CA ALA A 105 1.72 -19.01 22.61
C ALA A 105 2.03 -17.51 22.37
N ARG A 106 3.31 -17.13 22.28
CA ARG A 106 3.73 -15.75 21.97
C ARG A 106 3.31 -15.30 20.57
N LEU A 107 3.38 -16.20 19.58
CA LEU A 107 2.93 -15.94 18.22
C LEU A 107 1.42 -15.71 18.15
N ARG A 108 0.63 -16.51 18.88
CA ARG A 108 -0.83 -16.33 18.97
C ARG A 108 -1.21 -15.00 19.58
N GLU A 109 -0.55 -14.59 20.67
CA GLU A 109 -0.81 -13.29 21.31
C GLU A 109 -0.56 -12.12 20.34
N LEU A 110 0.51 -12.20 19.56
CA LEU A 110 0.85 -11.17 18.56
C LEU A 110 -0.19 -11.10 17.45
N ASP A 111 -0.68 -12.25 16.98
CA ASP A 111 -1.74 -12.32 15.98
C ASP A 111 -3.10 -11.82 16.50
N GLU A 112 -3.44 -12.09 17.76
CA GLU A 112 -4.65 -11.56 18.39
C GLU A 112 -4.60 -10.04 18.53
N ARG A 113 -3.49 -9.48 19.03
CA ARG A 113 -3.30 -8.01 19.06
C ARG A 113 -3.44 -7.40 17.67
N ARG A 114 -2.87 -8.03 16.64
CA ARG A 114 -3.01 -7.55 15.26
C ARG A 114 -4.47 -7.55 14.80
N LYS A 115 -5.22 -8.62 15.09
CA LYS A 115 -6.65 -8.71 14.76
C LYS A 115 -7.49 -7.67 15.50
N GLU A 116 -7.19 -7.42 16.77
CA GLU A 116 -7.87 -6.40 17.57
C GLU A 116 -7.63 -4.99 17.03
N MET A 117 -6.38 -4.65 16.66
CA MET A 117 -6.07 -3.38 16.02
C MET A 117 -6.87 -3.20 14.72
N ILE A 118 -6.95 -4.23 13.87
CA ILE A 118 -7.73 -4.18 12.62
C ILE A 118 -9.23 -4.01 12.90
N ARG A 119 -9.77 -4.72 13.90
CA ARG A 119 -11.18 -4.59 14.32
C ARG A 119 -11.48 -3.20 14.84
N HIS A 120 -10.59 -2.64 15.65
CA HIS A 120 -10.71 -1.30 16.20
C HIS A 120 -10.66 -0.24 15.09
N ASP A 121 -9.72 -0.35 14.14
CA ASP A 121 -9.63 0.54 12.99
C ASP A 121 -10.88 0.49 12.10
N ARG A 122 -11.45 -0.71 11.88
CA ARG A 122 -12.71 -0.85 11.13
C ARG A 122 -13.89 -0.21 11.86
N ARG A 123 -13.97 -0.34 13.18
CA ARG A 123 -15.03 0.31 14.00
C ARG A 123 -14.89 1.83 13.96
N LYS A 124 -13.68 2.34 14.11
CA LYS A 124 -13.38 3.78 14.07
C LYS A 124 -13.71 4.41 12.73
N ARG A 125 -13.49 3.69 11.62
CA ARG A 125 -13.86 4.14 10.27
C ARG A 125 -15.38 4.20 10.02
N ARG A 126 -16.19 3.42 10.75
CA ARG A 126 -17.67 3.47 10.64
C ARG A 126 -18.29 4.64 11.40
N SER A 127 -17.65 5.11 12.47
CA SER A 127 -18.13 6.23 13.29
C SER A 127 -17.62 7.59 12.83
N ASP A 128 -16.71 7.62 11.86
CA ASP A 128 -16.06 8.84 11.41
C ASP A 128 -16.53 9.17 9.98
N THR A 129 -17.66 9.87 9.88
CA THR A 129 -18.20 10.40 8.61
C THR A 129 -17.38 11.57 8.07
N THR A 130 -16.28 11.97 8.73
CA THR A 130 -15.43 13.11 8.34
C THR A 130 -14.05 12.71 7.79
N GLY A 131 -13.83 11.41 7.56
CA GLY A 131 -12.52 10.79 7.32
C GLY A 131 -11.86 11.01 5.95
N PHE A 132 -11.87 12.22 5.40
CA PHE A 132 -10.85 12.62 4.41
C PHE A 132 -9.54 12.97 5.15
N SER A 133 -8.44 12.30 4.79
CA SER A 133 -7.05 12.84 4.91
C SER A 133 -6.10 12.52 6.09
N ARG A 134 -6.24 11.45 6.91
CA ARG A 134 -5.19 11.16 7.95
C ARG A 134 -4.77 9.69 8.17
N HIS A 135 -4.50 8.92 7.10
CA HIS A 135 -4.06 7.51 7.24
C HIS A 135 -2.52 7.29 7.17
N GLY A 136 -1.70 8.33 7.31
CA GLY A 136 -0.25 8.23 7.05
C GLY A 136 0.70 8.30 8.24
N GLU A 137 0.26 8.70 9.43
CA GLU A 137 1.19 9.17 10.48
C GLU A 137 1.17 8.42 11.82
N ARG A 138 0.20 7.55 12.09
CA ARG A 138 0.12 6.92 13.43
C ARG A 138 0.97 5.67 13.63
N TYR A 139 1.55 5.07 12.59
CA TYR A 139 2.33 3.84 12.75
C TYR A 139 3.80 4.05 13.17
N HIS A 140 4.28 5.28 13.32
CA HIS A 140 5.69 5.55 13.61
C HIS A 140 6.04 5.91 15.05
N ARG A 141 5.06 6.06 15.95
CA ARG A 141 5.34 6.63 17.28
C ARG A 141 5.78 5.61 18.35
N ASP A 142 5.43 4.33 18.19
CA ASP A 142 5.51 3.38 19.32
C ASP A 142 6.50 2.21 19.13
N ASN A 143 7.37 2.23 18.10
CA ASN A 143 8.36 1.15 17.90
C ASN A 143 9.81 1.65 18.05
N PRO A 144 10.43 1.56 19.24
CA PRO A 144 11.77 2.10 19.52
C PRO A 144 12.92 1.34 18.84
N SER A 145 12.67 0.23 18.14
CA SER A 145 13.72 -0.57 17.49
C SER A 145 13.92 -0.31 15.99
N TYR A 146 13.16 0.61 15.38
CA TYR A 146 13.33 0.90 13.95
C TYR A 146 14.44 1.93 13.72
N LYS A 147 15.67 1.47 13.50
CA LYS A 147 16.72 2.30 12.87
C LYS A 147 16.39 2.41 11.38
N PRO A 148 16.10 3.61 10.83
CA PRO A 148 15.99 3.77 9.40
C PRO A 148 17.32 3.36 8.77
N GLY A 149 17.30 2.35 7.91
CA GLY A 149 18.50 1.94 7.16
C GLY A 149 19.07 3.12 6.37
N PRO A 150 20.39 3.14 6.11
CA PRO A 150 21.00 4.18 5.29
C PRO A 150 20.23 4.29 3.97
N ARG A 151 19.71 5.48 3.66
CA ARG A 151 19.21 5.79 2.33
C ARG A 151 20.39 5.57 1.39
N MET A 152 20.39 4.48 0.61
CA MET A 152 21.33 4.32 -0.49
C MET A 152 21.15 5.54 -1.38
N GLY A 153 22.17 6.40 -1.42
CA GLY A 153 22.24 7.53 -2.33
C GLY A 153 22.21 6.97 -3.74
N MET A 154 21.08 7.12 -4.41
CA MET A 154 20.97 6.82 -5.83
C MET A 154 21.70 7.95 -6.55
N ASP A 155 22.89 7.64 -7.05
CA ASP A 155 23.65 8.51 -7.94
C ASP A 155 22.78 8.81 -9.18
N PRO A 156 22.42 10.08 -9.44
CA PRO A 156 21.56 10.42 -10.57
C PRO A 156 22.22 10.25 -11.94
N SER A 157 23.48 9.80 -11.99
CA SER A 157 24.23 9.57 -13.24
C SER A 157 24.34 8.10 -13.67
N ALA A 158 23.81 7.16 -12.89
CA ALA A 158 23.77 5.74 -13.30
C ALA A 158 22.49 5.46 -14.11
N ASP A 159 22.66 5.15 -15.40
CA ASP A 159 21.58 4.59 -16.21
C ASP A 159 20.96 3.38 -15.47
N PRO A 160 19.62 3.27 -15.42
CA PRO A 160 18.98 2.14 -14.80
C PRO A 160 19.46 0.86 -15.52
N PRO A 161 19.84 -0.21 -14.79
CA PRO A 161 20.17 -1.47 -15.42
C PRO A 161 18.96 -1.91 -16.24
N VAL A 162 19.17 -2.11 -17.54
CA VAL A 162 18.15 -2.62 -18.45
C VAL A 162 17.59 -3.91 -17.82
N PRO A 163 16.30 -3.97 -17.47
CA PRO A 163 15.75 -5.19 -16.91
C PRO A 163 15.95 -6.29 -17.94
N ALA A 164 16.63 -7.37 -17.53
CA ALA A 164 16.81 -8.54 -18.35
C ALA A 164 15.42 -8.97 -18.85
N GLN A 165 15.25 -8.95 -20.18
CA GLN A 165 14.05 -9.43 -20.84
C GLN A 165 13.71 -10.82 -20.28
N PRO A 166 12.50 -11.05 -19.76
CA PRO A 166 12.10 -12.39 -19.36
C PRO A 166 12.19 -13.28 -20.61
N LYS A 167 13.06 -14.28 -20.55
CA LYS A 167 13.06 -15.36 -21.54
C LYS A 167 11.70 -16.05 -21.42
N TYR A 168 10.79 -15.72 -22.33
CA TYR A 168 9.59 -16.51 -22.50
C TYR A 168 10.04 -17.93 -22.84
N LEU A 169 9.79 -18.86 -21.91
CA LEU A 169 9.91 -20.28 -22.19
C LEU A 169 8.91 -20.56 -23.32
N HIS A 170 9.41 -20.90 -24.51
CA HIS A 170 8.59 -21.53 -25.52
C HIS A 170 8.04 -22.82 -24.90
N SER A 171 6.75 -22.84 -24.60
CA SER A 171 6.05 -24.09 -24.31
C SER A 171 5.95 -24.83 -25.63
N ASP A 172 6.79 -25.84 -25.79
CA ASP A 172 6.68 -26.86 -26.82
C ASP A 172 5.25 -27.41 -26.81
N THR A 173 4.47 -27.01 -27.79
CA THR A 173 3.24 -27.70 -28.16
C THR A 173 3.66 -28.74 -29.20
N SER A 174 3.91 -29.96 -28.72
CA SER A 174 4.10 -31.12 -29.58
C SER A 174 3.48 -32.35 -28.93
N SER A 175 2.55 -32.94 -29.69
CA SER A 175 2.06 -34.32 -29.61
C SER A 175 1.26 -34.75 -28.38
N CYS A 176 -0.05 -34.95 -28.61
CA CYS A 176 -0.63 -36.30 -28.58
C CYS A 176 -1.84 -36.32 -29.52
N ASN A 177 -1.67 -37.02 -30.65
CA ASN A 177 -2.75 -37.78 -31.29
C ASN A 177 -2.97 -39.07 -30.51
#